data_AF-A0A392TQL1-F1
#
_entry.id   AF-A0A392TQL1-F1
#
_cell.length_a   1.000
_cell.length_b   1.000
_cell.length_c   1.000
_cell.angle_alpha   90.00
_cell.angle_beta   90.00
_cell.angle_gamma   90.00
#
_symmetry.space_group_name_H-M   'P 1'
#
loop_
_entity.id
_entity.type
_entity.pdbx_description
1 polymer ?
#
loop_
_entity_poly.entity_id
_entity_poly.type
_entity_poly.pdbx_seq_one_letter_code
_entity_poly.pdbx_strand_id
1 'polypeptide(L)'
;GETRVAAVQKELMDRDEALRQLREQLLRAQDRMKQWADKKRCDRTFEVGEWVFVKLRAHRQQSVVCRINAKLAARYYGPYPVVARIG
;
A
#
# COMPACT_ATOMS: atom_id res chain seq x y z
N GLY A 1 -36.78 -30.18 -19.95
CA GLY A 1 -35.97 -30.15 -18.72
C GLY A 1 -34.50 -29.97 -19.03
N GLU A 2 -33.95 -30.82 -19.89
CA GLU A 2 -32.52 -30.92 -20.19
C GLU A 2 -31.89 -29.67 -20.84
N THR A 3 -32.59 -29.00 -21.77
CA THR A 3 -32.10 -27.78 -22.43
C THR A 3 -31.90 -26.61 -21.47
N ARG A 4 -32.76 -26.48 -20.46
CA ARG A 4 -32.64 -25.46 -19.41
C ARG A 4 -31.47 -25.75 -18.47
N VAL A 5 -31.20 -27.01 -18.16
CA VAL A 5 -30.05 -27.41 -17.34
C VAL A 5 -28.74 -27.16 -18.08
N ALA A 6 -28.68 -27.48 -19.38
CA ALA A 6 -27.50 -27.22 -20.21
C ALA A 6 -27.19 -25.71 -20.35
N ALA A 7 -28.21 -24.87 -20.49
CA ALA A 7 -28.02 -23.42 -20.54
C ALA A 7 -27.45 -22.85 -19.23
N VAL A 8 -27.99 -23.30 -18.08
CA VAL A 8 -27.49 -22.88 -16.76
C VAL A 8 -26.06 -23.36 -16.52
N GLN A 9 -25.71 -24.58 -16.93
CA GLN A 9 -24.35 -25.11 -16.84
C GLN A 9 -23.35 -24.21 -17.60
N LYS A 10 -23.71 -23.80 -18.82
CA LYS A 10 -22.88 -22.92 -19.64
C LYS A 10 -22.68 -21.55 -18.98
N GLU A 11 -23.75 -20.94 -18.47
CA GLU A 11 -23.68 -19.65 -17.78
C GLU A 11 -22.77 -19.70 -16.55
N LEU A 12 -22.83 -20.79 -15.78
CA LEU A 12 -21.95 -20.99 -14.63
C LEU A 12 -20.47 -21.11 -15.04
N MET A 13 -20.18 -21.84 -16.12
CA MET A 13 -18.82 -21.97 -16.65
C MET A 13 -18.26 -20.63 -17.15
N ASP A 14 -19.06 -19.87 -17.90
CA ASP A 14 -18.67 -18.55 -18.42
C ASP A 14 -18.41 -17.57 -17.25
N ARG A 15 -19.22 -17.64 -16.20
CA ARG A 15 -19.03 -16.83 -14.98
C ARG A 15 -17.74 -17.19 -14.26
N ASP A 16 -17.45 -18.48 -14.08
CA ASP A 16 -16.24 -18.94 -13.41
C ASP A 16 -14.98 -18.56 -14.18
N GLU A 17 -15.04 -18.59 -15.51
CA GLU A 17 -13.97 -18.10 -16.37
C GLU A 17 -13.76 -16.59 -16.20
N ALA A 18 -14.84 -15.79 -16.23
CA ALA A 18 -14.75 -14.35 -16.01
C ALA A 18 -14.15 -14.00 -14.64
N LEU A 19 -14.55 -14.73 -13.59
CA LEU A 19 -13.98 -14.55 -12.24
C LEU A 19 -12.50 -14.93 -12.17
N ARG A 20 -12.08 -15.98 -12.87
CA ARG A 20 -10.68 -16.40 -12.96
C ARG A 20 -9.84 -15.32 -13.62
N GLN A 21 -10.30 -14.81 -14.76
CA GLN A 21 -9.62 -13.73 -15.48
C GLN A 21 -9.54 -12.46 -14.61
N LEU A 22 -10.62 -12.08 -13.92
CA LEU A 22 -10.62 -10.92 -13.03
C LEU A 22 -9.55 -11.05 -11.92
N ARG A 23 -9.48 -12.21 -11.27
CA ARG A 23 -8.48 -12.49 -10.21
C ARG A 23 -7.06 -12.35 -10.74
N GLU A 24 -6.76 -12.93 -11.90
CA GLU A 24 -5.43 -12.81 -12.52
C GLU A 24 -5.07 -11.36 -12.82
N GLN A 25 -6.00 -10.58 -13.38
CA GLN A 25 -5.73 -9.18 -13.71
C GLN A 25 -5.50 -8.33 -12.46
N LEU A 26 -6.25 -8.60 -11.38
CA LEU A 26 -6.05 -7.94 -10.09
C LEU A 26 -4.68 -8.28 -9.48
N LEU A 27 -4.27 -9.55 -9.52
CA LEU A 27 -2.94 -9.96 -9.05
C LEU A 27 -1.83 -9.25 -9.84
N ARG A 28 -1.93 -9.25 -11.18
CA ARG A 28 -0.96 -8.53 -12.04
C ARG A 28 -0.95 -7.02 -11.78
N ALA A 29 -2.09 -6.41 -11.44
CA ALA A 29 -2.13 -5.00 -11.07
C ALA A 29 -1.42 -4.76 -9.73
N GLN A 30 -1.69 -5.59 -8.71
CA GLN A 30 -1.03 -5.51 -7.41
C GLN A 30 0.48 -5.70 -7.51
N ASP A 31 0.95 -6.69 -8.28
CA ASP A 31 2.38 -6.93 -8.49
C ASP A 31 3.06 -5.74 -9.16
N ARG A 32 2.43 -5.15 -10.18
CA ARG A 32 2.97 -3.93 -10.81
C ARG A 32 3.06 -2.78 -9.81
N MET A 33 2.01 -2.55 -9.01
CA MET A 33 2.02 -1.51 -7.98
C MET A 33 3.14 -1.73 -6.95
N LYS A 34 3.34 -2.99 -6.52
CA LYS A 34 4.41 -3.38 -5.61
C LYS A 34 5.78 -3.12 -6.22
N GLN A 35 6.03 -3.59 -7.46
CA GLN A 35 7.30 -3.36 -8.16
C GLN A 35 7.64 -1.87 -8.27
N TRP A 36 6.66 -1.02 -8.63
CA TRP A 36 6.89 0.43 -8.72
C TRP A 36 7.15 1.08 -7.37
N ALA A 37 6.47 0.62 -6.31
CA ALA A 37 6.69 1.11 -4.95
C ALA A 37 8.08 0.71 -4.44
N ASP A 38 8.44 -0.56 -4.60
CA ASP A 38 9.72 -1.13 -4.15
C ASP A 38 10.91 -0.53 -4.92
N LYS A 39 10.75 -0.28 -6.23
CA LYS A 39 11.79 0.38 -7.05
C LYS A 39 12.18 1.77 -6.54
N LYS A 40 11.26 2.50 -5.88
CA LYS A 40 11.53 3.83 -5.30
C LYS A 40 11.89 3.78 -3.82
N ARG A 41 11.86 2.60 -3.21
CA ARG A 41 12.22 2.40 -1.81
C ARG A 41 13.74 2.38 -1.72
N CYS A 42 14.30 3.21 -0.85
CA CYS A 42 15.70 3.16 -0.50
C CYS A 42 15.78 2.61 0.91
N ASP A 43 16.48 1.51 1.10
CA ASP A 43 16.74 0.98 2.43
C ASP A 43 17.61 1.96 3.20
N ARG A 44 17.10 2.43 4.32
CA ARG A 44 17.81 3.29 5.26
C ARG A 44 17.83 2.57 6.59
N THR A 45 19.02 2.20 7.02
CA THR A 45 19.27 1.63 8.32
C THR A 45 19.83 2.72 9.23
N PHE A 46 19.39 2.70 10.48
CA PHE A 46 19.84 3.62 11.53
C PHE A 46 20.24 2.78 12.74
N GLU A 47 21.19 3.30 13.52
CA GLU A 47 21.64 2.64 14.74
C GLU A 47 20.87 3.14 15.96
N VAL A 48 20.76 2.29 16.99
CA VAL A 48 20.14 2.69 18.27
C VAL A 48 21.01 3.77 18.91
N GLY A 49 20.39 4.89 19.30
CA GLY A 49 21.08 6.07 19.80
C GLY A 49 21.42 7.12 18.74
N GLU A 50 21.24 6.82 17.45
CA GLU A 50 21.40 7.82 16.38
C GLU A 50 20.26 8.84 16.42
N TRP A 51 20.60 10.12 16.20
CA TRP A 51 19.64 11.22 16.15
C TRP A 51 19.21 11.49 14.72
N VAL A 52 17.94 11.23 14.42
CA VAL A 52 17.41 11.30 13.06
C VAL A 52 16.20 12.21 12.95
N PHE A 53 16.03 12.82 11.79
CA PHE A 53 14.83 13.57 11.46
C PHE A 53 13.73 12.67 10.89
N VAL A 54 12.53 12.74 11.46
CA VAL A 54 11.39 11.93 11.03
C VAL A 54 10.60 12.64 9.94
N LYS A 55 10.38 11.95 8.83
CA LYS A 55 9.56 12.43 7.71
C LYS A 55 8.10 12.06 7.92
N LEU A 56 7.25 13.03 8.22
CA LEU A 56 5.83 12.81 8.47
C LEU A 56 4.98 13.16 7.25
N ARG A 57 3.88 12.43 7.05
CA ARG A 57 2.83 12.84 6.10
C ARG A 57 1.82 13.71 6.85
N ALA A 58 1.88 15.02 6.62
CA ALA A 58 1.06 16.02 7.31
C ALA A 58 -0.45 15.68 7.36
N HIS A 59 -1.01 15.06 6.31
CA HIS A 59 -2.44 14.72 6.25
C HIS A 59 -2.84 13.44 7.00
N ARG A 60 -1.88 12.60 7.43
CA ARG A 60 -2.17 11.36 8.18
C ARG A 60 -1.80 11.43 9.65
N GLN A 61 -1.06 12.46 10.07
CA GLN A 61 -0.42 12.49 11.38
C GLN A 61 -0.73 13.82 12.09
N GLN A 62 -1.92 13.89 12.69
CA GLN A 62 -2.39 15.06 13.45
C GLN A 62 -1.75 15.15 14.84
N SER A 63 -1.21 14.04 15.36
CA SER A 63 -0.69 13.94 16.72
C SER A 63 0.60 14.71 16.99
N VAL A 64 1.36 15.05 15.94
CA VAL A 64 2.69 15.63 16.13
C VAL A 64 2.64 17.16 16.15
N VAL A 65 1.85 17.80 15.28
CA VAL A 65 1.59 19.25 15.33
C VAL A 65 0.29 19.60 14.59
N CYS A 66 -0.64 20.29 15.25
CA CYS A 66 -1.74 20.98 14.58
C CYS A 66 -1.25 22.38 14.14
N ARG A 67 -1.08 22.61 12.83
CA ARG A 67 -0.70 23.94 12.29
C ARG A 67 -1.83 24.51 11.46
N ILE A 68 -1.97 25.84 11.51
CA ILE A 68 -2.95 26.60 10.72
C ILE A 68 -2.85 26.27 9.22
N ASN A 69 -1.62 26.12 8.69
CA ASN A 69 -1.37 25.80 7.28
C ASN A 69 -0.54 24.52 7.11
N ALA A 70 -1.20 23.37 6.94
CA ALA A 70 -0.54 22.07 6.78
C ALA A 70 0.37 21.97 5.53
N LYS A 71 0.08 22.74 4.47
CA LYS A 71 0.83 22.72 3.20
C LYS A 71 2.23 23.36 3.31
N LEU A 72 2.41 24.31 4.22
CA LEU A 72 3.67 25.01 4.46
C LEU A 72 4.44 24.43 5.67
N ALA A 73 3.94 23.37 6.28
CA ALA A 73 4.60 22.74 7.41
C ALA A 73 5.92 22.09 6.99
N ALA A 74 6.87 22.05 7.92
CA ALA A 74 8.13 21.34 7.73
C ALA A 74 7.86 19.88 7.33
N ARG A 75 8.67 19.36 6.40
CA ARG A 75 8.55 17.97 5.92
C ARG A 75 9.20 16.97 6.88
N TYR A 76 10.21 17.43 7.61
CA TYR A 76 11.01 16.66 8.55
C TYR A 76 10.89 17.31 9.93
N TYR A 77 10.78 16.50 10.98
CA TYR A 77 10.53 16.93 12.35
C TYR A 77 11.58 16.35 13.27
N GLY A 78 12.09 17.21 14.16
CA GLY A 78 12.91 16.90 15.34
C GLY A 78 14.14 16.04 15.10
N PRO A 79 15.27 16.24 15.79
CA PRO A 79 16.16 15.12 16.01
C PRO A 79 15.49 14.22 17.05
N TYR A 80 15.16 12.99 16.67
CA TYR A 80 14.67 11.96 17.59
C TYR A 80 15.72 10.86 17.72
N PRO A 81 15.99 10.36 18.94
CA PRO A 81 16.89 9.23 19.11
C PRO A 81 16.17 7.95 18.67
N VAL A 82 16.86 7.10 17.91
CA VAL A 82 16.37 5.77 17.60
C VAL A 82 16.45 4.90 18.86
N VAL A 83 15.29 4.51 19.42
CA VAL A 83 15.23 3.73 20.68
C VAL A 83 15.42 2.23 20.42
N ALA A 84 14.92 1.73 19.31
CA ALA A 84 15.01 0.32 18.94
C ALA A 84 14.96 0.15 17.42
N ARG A 85 15.60 -0.90 16.91
CA ARG A 85 15.50 -1.30 15.50
C ARG A 85 14.59 -2.52 15.40
N ILE A 86 13.44 -2.34 14.77
CA ILE A 86 12.46 -3.40 14.54
C ILE A 86 12.61 -3.84 13.09
N GLY A 87 12.82 -5.14 12.88
CA GLY A 87 12.86 -5.79 11.57
C GLY A 87 11.50 -6.35 11.22
#